data_AF-A0A1V9XGM4-F1
#
_entry.id   AF-A0A1V9XGM4-F1
#
_cell.length_a   1.000
_cell.length_b   1.000
_cell.length_c   1.000
_cell.angle_alpha   90.00
_cell.angle_beta   90.00
_cell.angle_gamma   90.00
#
_symmetry.space_group_name_H-M   'P 1'
#
loop_
_entity.id
_entity.type
_entity.pdbx_description
1 polymer ?
#
loop_
_entity_poly.entity_id
_entity_poly.type
_entity_poly.pdbx_seq_one_letter_code
_entity_poly.pdbx_strand_id
1 'polypeptide(L)'
;MASGGGCTRSGGVLANSLLLPWGARKDRAAPALPSAVAGDTDVKPGEYALRLLFAELTVQAERKVALVLTEPLERPLSKSLQRGEDAVFDQLLGALGSVAEHCLPSLLRTLFAWYEKQAVEGPAPATPAPQAPTESPIARFRAESNKSTKELESRSEHDFLLERRDLAIEFIFCLVLIEVLKQLPLHPGHEDLVLYIENLAFKHFKFREGSQQGANVQNFNIIADLYAEVIGVLAQSRFQSVRKCFMNELKELRAREPSTYTTQSIISLLMGMKFFRIKMVPIEEFEASFQFMQECAIYFLEVKDKDIKHALAGLFVEILVPVAAAVKNEVNVPCLKNFVDSLYSQTLDLCTKKKHSLALFPLVTCLLCVSQKSFFLQNWHCFLAMCLSHLKHRDPKMCRVALESLYRLLWVYMIRIKCESNTATQTRLQSIVNSLFPKGSKAVVPRETPLNIFVKIIQFIAQ
;
A
#
# COMPACT_ATOMS: atom_id res chain seq x y z
N MET A 1 74.01 -60.64 -0.58
CA MET A 1 73.93 -61.08 0.83
C MET A 1 72.98 -60.15 1.55
N ALA A 2 71.89 -60.72 2.10
CA ALA A 2 70.81 -60.12 2.92
C ALA A 2 70.10 -58.88 2.31
N SER A 3 68.90 -58.91 1.70
CA SER A 3 67.67 -59.68 1.97
C SER A 3 67.22 -59.65 3.43
N GLY A 4 66.43 -58.62 3.77
CA GLY A 4 65.36 -58.68 4.77
C GLY A 4 64.07 -58.29 4.04
N GLY A 5 62.92 -58.90 4.25
CA GLY A 5 62.46 -59.83 5.27
C GLY A 5 60.94 -59.72 5.21
N GLY A 6 60.26 -60.84 4.95
CA GLY A 6 58.88 -60.88 4.50
C GLY A 6 57.80 -60.91 5.57
N CYS A 7 56.58 -61.15 5.05
CA CYS A 7 55.37 -61.67 5.68
C CYS A 7 54.44 -60.73 6.47
N THR A 8 53.39 -60.29 5.75
CA THR A 8 51.96 -60.50 6.04
C THR A 8 51.48 -60.50 7.49
N ARG A 9 50.58 -59.55 7.81
CA ARG A 9 49.39 -59.82 8.64
C ARG A 9 48.25 -58.86 8.33
N SER A 10 47.07 -59.46 8.25
CA SER A 10 45.74 -58.87 8.08
C SER A 10 45.28 -58.14 9.35
N GLY A 11 44.35 -57.18 9.17
CA GLY A 11 43.33 -56.87 10.19
C GLY A 11 43.48 -55.57 10.99
N GLY A 12 42.82 -54.52 10.50
CA GLY A 12 42.01 -53.60 11.32
C GLY A 12 42.71 -52.41 11.99
N VAL A 13 42.57 -51.21 11.42
CA VAL A 13 42.36 -49.97 12.20
C VAL A 13 41.45 -49.01 11.42
N LEU A 14 40.38 -48.63 12.11
CA LEU A 14 39.43 -47.54 11.89
C LEU A 14 39.99 -46.30 11.17
N ALA A 15 39.34 -45.87 10.10
CA ALA A 15 39.43 -44.50 9.60
C ALA A 15 38.01 -43.94 9.47
N ASN A 16 37.63 -43.14 10.47
CA ASN A 16 36.38 -42.38 10.54
C ASN A 16 36.17 -41.53 9.28
N SER A 17 35.10 -41.79 8.54
CA SER A 17 34.51 -40.84 7.61
C SER A 17 33.93 -39.67 8.41
N LEU A 18 34.49 -38.47 8.20
CA LEU A 18 33.97 -37.19 8.67
C LEU A 18 32.59 -36.91 8.02
N LEU A 19 31.52 -37.42 8.64
CA LEU A 19 30.16 -37.00 8.35
C LEU A 19 29.88 -35.68 9.08
N LEU A 20 29.52 -34.65 8.31
CA LEU A 20 29.04 -33.37 8.85
C LEU A 20 27.73 -33.59 9.64
N PRO A 21 27.46 -32.80 10.70
CA PRO A 21 26.45 -33.12 11.72
C PRO A 21 24.98 -33.09 11.25
N TRP A 22 24.74 -32.77 9.99
CA TRP A 22 23.40 -32.74 9.37
C TRP A 22 22.99 -34.07 8.74
N GLY A 23 23.91 -35.06 8.69
CA GLY A 23 23.64 -36.40 8.14
C GLY A 23 23.14 -37.45 9.14
N ALA A 24 23.01 -37.11 10.43
CA ALA A 24 22.49 -38.05 11.42
C ALA A 24 20.96 -38.03 11.40
N ARG A 25 20.35 -39.12 10.91
CA ARG A 25 18.91 -39.38 11.09
C ARG A 25 18.60 -39.36 12.59
N LYS A 26 18.03 -38.26 13.07
CA LYS A 26 17.49 -38.15 14.41
C LYS A 26 15.99 -38.38 14.30
N ASP A 27 15.56 -39.56 14.74
CA ASP A 27 14.16 -39.88 15.02
C ASP A 27 13.59 -38.81 15.97
N ARG A 28 12.91 -37.84 15.37
CA ARG A 28 12.04 -36.91 16.07
C ARG A 28 10.84 -36.73 15.16
N ALA A 29 9.68 -37.20 15.60
CA ALA A 29 8.42 -37.08 14.89
C ALA A 29 8.23 -35.62 14.44
N ALA A 30 8.42 -35.39 13.14
CA ALA A 30 8.10 -34.14 12.49
C ALA A 30 6.57 -34.07 12.32
N PRO A 31 5.95 -32.88 12.30
CA PRO A 31 4.56 -32.74 11.89
C PRO A 31 4.42 -33.33 10.49
N ALA A 32 3.39 -34.15 10.27
CA ALA A 32 3.18 -34.87 9.01
C ALA A 32 3.20 -33.89 7.82
N LEU A 33 4.25 -33.94 7.01
CA LEU A 33 4.29 -33.28 5.71
C LEU A 33 3.19 -33.89 4.83
N PRO A 34 2.51 -33.11 3.97
CA PRO A 34 1.64 -33.66 2.94
C PRO A 34 2.45 -34.64 2.08
N SER A 35 1.91 -35.85 1.90
CA SER A 35 2.56 -37.00 1.23
C SER A 35 2.93 -36.76 -0.26
N ALA A 36 2.76 -35.55 -0.79
CA ALA A 36 3.01 -35.20 -2.19
C ALA A 36 4.47 -34.84 -2.51
N VAL A 37 5.34 -34.67 -1.51
CA VAL A 37 6.73 -34.17 -1.71
C VAL A 37 7.79 -35.26 -1.54
N ALA A 38 7.42 -36.46 -1.08
CA ALA A 38 8.34 -37.57 -0.87
C ALA A 38 8.39 -38.47 -2.13
N GLY A 39 9.12 -38.07 -3.17
CA GLY A 39 9.16 -38.92 -4.37
C GLY A 39 10.20 -38.68 -5.47
N ASP A 40 10.82 -37.49 -5.59
CA ASP A 40 11.81 -37.27 -6.66
C ASP A 40 13.12 -36.71 -6.11
N THR A 41 14.16 -37.56 -6.07
CA THR A 41 15.55 -37.19 -5.76
C THR A 41 16.28 -36.47 -6.90
N ASP A 42 15.60 -36.16 -8.01
CA ASP A 42 16.17 -35.47 -9.19
C ASP A 42 15.78 -33.98 -9.28
N VAL A 43 15.12 -33.44 -8.25
CA VAL A 43 14.68 -32.04 -8.22
C VAL A 43 15.83 -31.14 -7.76
N LYS A 44 16.08 -30.04 -8.50
CA LYS A 44 17.07 -29.04 -8.10
C LYS A 44 16.72 -28.46 -6.71
N PRO A 45 17.70 -28.22 -5.82
CA PRO A 45 17.43 -27.75 -4.46
C PRO A 45 16.54 -26.49 -4.37
N GLY A 46 16.71 -25.55 -5.31
CA GLY A 46 15.88 -24.34 -5.37
C GLY A 46 14.44 -24.60 -5.80
N GLU A 47 14.21 -25.57 -6.69
CA GLU A 47 12.87 -25.98 -7.09
C GLU A 47 12.17 -26.74 -5.95
N TYR A 48 12.91 -27.59 -5.23
CA TYR A 48 12.40 -28.27 -4.04
C TYR A 48 11.97 -27.25 -2.97
N ALA A 49 12.82 -26.25 -2.69
CA ALA A 49 12.50 -25.18 -1.75
C ALA A 49 11.26 -24.37 -2.16
N LEU A 50 11.14 -24.01 -3.45
CA LEU A 50 9.97 -23.30 -3.98
C LEU A 50 8.69 -24.13 -3.81
N ARG A 51 8.72 -25.41 -4.18
CA ARG A 51 7.56 -26.32 -4.04
C ARG A 51 7.15 -26.47 -2.57
N LEU A 52 8.12 -26.58 -1.66
CA LEU A 52 7.85 -26.69 -0.22
C LEU A 52 7.21 -25.42 0.34
N LEU A 53 7.77 -24.25 0.05
CA LEU A 53 7.23 -22.96 0.51
C LEU A 53 5.84 -22.71 -0.05
N PHE A 54 5.59 -23.06 -1.31
CA PHE A 54 4.28 -22.88 -1.92
C PHE A 54 3.25 -23.87 -1.34
N ALA A 55 3.63 -25.12 -1.05
CA ALA A 55 2.76 -26.07 -0.37
C ALA A 55 2.41 -25.60 1.06
N GLU A 56 3.38 -25.04 1.78
CA GLU A 56 3.12 -24.43 3.09
C GLU A 56 2.17 -23.22 2.96
N LEU A 57 2.33 -22.40 1.91
CA LEU A 57 1.44 -21.28 1.63
C LEU A 57 0.00 -21.75 1.42
N THR A 58 -0.23 -22.81 0.66
CA THR A 58 -1.59 -23.32 0.43
C THR A 58 -2.23 -23.82 1.72
N VAL A 59 -1.48 -24.56 2.55
CA VAL A 59 -1.97 -25.08 3.84
C VAL A 59 -2.29 -23.93 4.82
N GLN A 60 -1.41 -22.94 4.93
CA GLN A 60 -1.65 -21.79 5.80
C GLN A 60 -2.79 -20.91 5.28
N ALA A 61 -2.93 -20.75 3.97
CA ALA A 61 -4.03 -20.00 3.38
C ALA A 61 -5.38 -20.66 3.68
N GLU A 62 -5.50 -21.97 3.47
CA GLU A 62 -6.72 -22.74 3.80
C GLU A 62 -7.07 -22.62 5.29
N ARG A 63 -6.08 -22.77 6.16
CA ARG A 63 -6.26 -22.62 7.61
C ARG A 63 -6.76 -21.23 7.98
N LYS A 64 -6.19 -20.18 7.39
CA LYS A 64 -6.58 -18.79 7.65
C LYS A 64 -7.97 -18.46 7.11
N VAL A 65 -8.30 -18.92 5.92
CA VAL A 65 -9.64 -18.77 5.34
C VAL A 65 -10.67 -19.49 6.21
N ALA A 66 -10.41 -20.72 6.64
CA ALA A 66 -11.28 -21.45 7.55
C ALA A 66 -11.50 -20.70 8.87
N LEU A 67 -10.44 -20.15 9.47
CA LEU A 67 -10.54 -19.34 10.69
C LEU A 67 -11.46 -18.14 10.50
N VAL A 68 -11.23 -17.35 9.45
CA VAL A 68 -12.02 -16.15 9.15
C VAL A 68 -13.50 -16.43 8.92
N LEU A 69 -13.83 -17.61 8.39
CA LEU A 69 -15.21 -18.05 8.18
C LEU A 69 -15.92 -18.48 9.49
N THR A 70 -15.16 -18.79 10.55
CA THR A 70 -15.74 -19.03 11.88
C THR A 70 -15.96 -17.75 12.68
N GLU A 71 -15.38 -16.63 12.24
CA GLU A 71 -15.53 -15.34 12.90
C GLU A 71 -16.84 -14.63 12.52
N PRO A 72 -17.35 -13.71 13.36
CA PRO A 72 -18.50 -12.89 13.03
C PRO A 72 -18.29 -12.10 11.72
N LEU A 73 -19.33 -12.00 10.88
CA LEU A 73 -19.26 -11.29 9.59
C LEU A 73 -18.83 -9.83 9.74
N GLU A 74 -19.17 -9.18 10.86
CA GLU A 74 -18.83 -7.79 11.17
C GLU A 74 -17.33 -7.59 11.47
N ARG A 75 -16.61 -8.68 11.83
CA ARG A 75 -15.18 -8.60 12.11
C ARG A 75 -14.43 -8.38 10.79
N PRO A 76 -13.64 -7.29 10.65
CA PRO A 76 -12.91 -7.03 9.41
C PRO A 76 -11.79 -8.06 9.20
N LEU A 77 -11.55 -8.46 7.95
CA LEU A 77 -10.50 -9.40 7.58
C LEU A 77 -9.10 -8.96 8.04
N SER A 78 -8.86 -7.65 8.08
CA SER A 78 -7.58 -7.08 8.52
C SER A 78 -7.24 -7.36 9.98
N LYS A 79 -8.20 -7.79 10.82
CA LYS A 79 -7.95 -8.17 12.22
C LYS A 79 -7.47 -9.61 12.39
N SER A 80 -7.39 -10.38 11.31
CA SER A 80 -7.00 -11.79 11.36
C SER A 80 -5.99 -12.16 10.27
N LEU A 81 -5.99 -11.43 9.14
CA LEU A 81 -5.11 -11.71 8.00
C LEU A 81 -3.98 -10.69 7.82
N GLN A 82 -4.05 -9.49 8.40
CA GLN A 82 -3.05 -8.45 8.18
C GLN A 82 -1.67 -8.86 8.72
N ARG A 83 -0.60 -8.36 8.08
CA ARG A 83 0.77 -8.49 8.57
C ARG A 83 0.90 -8.06 10.03
N GLY A 84 1.61 -8.83 10.83
CA GLY A 84 1.78 -8.63 12.28
C GLY A 84 0.81 -9.41 13.15
N GLU A 85 -0.28 -9.95 12.59
CA GLU A 85 -1.24 -10.78 13.34
C GLU A 85 -0.76 -12.25 13.47
N ASP A 86 0.07 -12.73 12.55
CA ASP A 86 0.60 -14.09 12.56
C ASP A 86 2.08 -14.13 12.12
N ALA A 87 2.96 -14.24 13.10
CA ALA A 87 4.40 -14.25 12.86
C ALA A 87 4.88 -15.44 11.99
N VAL A 88 4.20 -16.58 12.03
CA VAL A 88 4.57 -17.75 11.21
C VAL A 88 4.25 -17.48 9.75
N PHE A 89 3.07 -16.93 9.50
CA PHE A 89 2.67 -16.55 8.16
C PHE A 89 3.51 -15.38 7.61
N ASP A 90 3.85 -14.41 8.44
CA ASP A 90 4.74 -13.30 8.05
C ASP A 90 6.14 -13.79 7.66
N GLN A 91 6.68 -14.79 8.39
CA GLN A 91 7.94 -15.45 8.02
C GLN A 91 7.84 -16.17 6.68
N LEU A 92 6.71 -16.84 6.42
CA LEU A 92 6.46 -17.50 5.14
C LEU A 92 6.40 -16.49 3.98
N LEU A 93 5.69 -15.37 4.15
CA LEU A 93 5.68 -14.28 3.17
C LEU A 93 7.10 -13.76 2.92
N GLY A 94 7.87 -13.50 3.97
CA GLY A 94 9.27 -13.09 3.87
C GLY A 94 10.13 -14.10 3.11
N ALA A 95 9.98 -15.39 3.39
CA ALA A 95 10.70 -16.46 2.69
C ALA A 95 10.34 -16.52 1.19
N LEU A 96 9.05 -16.40 0.85
CA LEU A 96 8.60 -16.29 -0.54
C LEU A 96 9.18 -15.05 -1.23
N GLY A 97 9.25 -13.91 -0.51
CA GLY A 97 9.88 -12.68 -0.99
C GLY A 97 11.37 -12.83 -1.28
N SER A 98 12.11 -13.56 -0.43
CA SER A 98 13.53 -13.86 -0.68
C SER A 98 13.72 -14.81 -1.85
N VAL A 99 12.92 -15.87 -1.95
CA VAL A 99 13.01 -16.82 -3.07
C VAL A 99 12.60 -16.19 -4.41
N ALA A 100 11.68 -15.22 -4.38
CA ALA A 100 11.28 -14.45 -5.55
C ALA A 100 12.46 -13.72 -6.22
N GLU A 101 13.53 -13.41 -5.48
CA GLU A 101 14.76 -12.84 -6.05
C GLU A 101 15.28 -13.65 -7.23
N HIS A 102 15.16 -14.98 -7.18
CA HIS A 102 15.69 -15.89 -8.19
C HIS A 102 14.64 -16.46 -9.14
N CYS A 103 13.37 -16.55 -8.74
CA CYS A 103 12.34 -17.24 -9.51
C CYS A 103 10.96 -16.56 -9.50
N LEU A 104 10.91 -15.22 -9.37
CA LEU A 104 9.67 -14.45 -9.36
C LEU A 104 8.68 -14.84 -10.47
N PRO A 105 9.07 -14.99 -11.76
CA PRO A 105 8.10 -15.28 -12.82
C PRO A 105 7.42 -16.64 -12.64
N SER A 106 8.15 -17.67 -12.20
CA SER A 106 7.61 -19.00 -11.93
C SER A 106 6.71 -18.99 -10.69
N LEU A 107 7.11 -18.25 -9.65
CA LEU A 107 6.32 -18.08 -8.44
C LEU A 107 5.00 -17.35 -8.75
N LEU A 108 5.03 -16.27 -9.53
CA LEU A 108 3.83 -15.54 -9.94
C LEU A 108 2.88 -16.40 -10.77
N ARG A 109 3.38 -17.17 -11.74
CA ARG A 109 2.52 -18.09 -12.52
C ARG A 109 1.85 -19.13 -11.63
N THR A 110 2.60 -19.69 -10.67
CA THR A 110 2.07 -20.66 -9.72
C THR A 110 1.02 -20.02 -8.79
N LEU A 111 1.28 -18.80 -8.33
CA LEU A 111 0.36 -18.02 -7.51
C LEU A 111 -0.93 -17.66 -8.27
N PHE A 112 -0.83 -17.28 -9.54
CA PHE A 112 -1.99 -17.00 -10.39
C PHE A 112 -2.82 -18.26 -10.61
N ALA A 113 -2.18 -19.39 -10.93
CA ALA A 113 -2.87 -20.67 -11.09
C ALA A 113 -3.57 -21.11 -9.79
N TRP A 114 -2.93 -20.92 -8.62
CA TRP A 114 -3.57 -21.16 -7.33
C TRP A 114 -4.79 -20.27 -7.13
N TYR A 115 -4.67 -18.96 -7.38
CA TYR A 115 -5.75 -18.00 -7.25
C TYR A 115 -6.94 -18.31 -8.19
N GLU A 116 -6.67 -18.64 -9.44
CA GLU A 116 -7.70 -19.04 -10.41
C GLU A 116 -8.40 -20.33 -9.99
N LYS A 117 -7.66 -21.30 -9.45
CA LYS A 117 -8.24 -22.55 -8.93
C LYS A 117 -9.20 -22.30 -7.76
N GLN A 118 -8.85 -21.39 -6.86
CA GLN A 118 -9.73 -21.01 -5.74
C GLN A 118 -11.06 -20.41 -6.22
N ALA A 119 -11.03 -19.63 -7.30
CA ALA A 119 -12.25 -19.12 -7.92
C ALA A 119 -13.10 -20.26 -8.50
N VAL A 120 -12.50 -21.26 -9.15
CA VAL A 120 -13.24 -22.39 -9.76
C VAL A 120 -13.88 -23.30 -8.71
N GLU A 121 -13.21 -23.55 -7.57
CA GLU A 121 -13.67 -24.40 -6.45
C GLU A 121 -14.74 -23.73 -5.53
N GLY A 122 -15.44 -22.69 -6.00
CA GLY A 122 -16.73 -22.29 -5.41
C GLY A 122 -17.73 -23.47 -5.46
N PRO A 123 -18.56 -23.69 -4.43
CA PRO A 123 -19.41 -24.88 -4.38
C PRO A 123 -20.34 -24.89 -5.60
N ALA A 124 -20.30 -26.00 -6.34
CA ALA A 124 -21.21 -26.23 -7.44
C ALA A 124 -22.66 -26.10 -6.93
N PRO A 125 -23.56 -25.38 -7.63
CA PRO A 125 -24.98 -25.45 -7.31
C PRO A 125 -25.43 -26.91 -7.39
N ALA A 126 -26.25 -27.34 -6.43
CA ALA A 126 -26.69 -28.74 -6.23
C ALA A 126 -27.62 -29.28 -7.34
N THR A 127 -27.46 -28.85 -8.59
CA THR A 127 -28.25 -29.33 -9.73
C THR A 127 -27.31 -29.53 -10.93
N PRO A 128 -27.22 -30.75 -11.50
CA PRO A 128 -26.44 -30.98 -12.70
C PRO A 128 -27.21 -30.39 -13.90
N ALA A 129 -26.93 -29.14 -14.25
CA ALA A 129 -27.34 -28.56 -15.53
C ALA A 129 -26.20 -28.75 -16.56
N PRO A 130 -26.51 -28.91 -17.86
CA PRO A 130 -25.56 -29.37 -18.85
C PRO A 130 -24.48 -28.31 -19.13
N GLN A 131 -23.24 -28.75 -19.04
CA GLN A 131 -21.99 -28.16 -19.55
C GLN A 131 -22.11 -26.77 -20.22
N ALA A 132 -21.88 -25.72 -19.42
CA ALA A 132 -21.47 -24.41 -19.91
C ALA A 132 -19.93 -24.29 -19.84
N PRO A 133 -19.27 -23.62 -20.80
CA PRO A 133 -17.83 -23.60 -20.91
C PRO A 133 -17.18 -22.89 -19.71
N THR A 134 -15.99 -23.37 -19.34
CA THR A 134 -15.12 -22.93 -18.25
C THR A 134 -15.10 -21.40 -18.09
N GLU A 135 -15.90 -20.88 -17.15
CA GLU A 135 -15.96 -19.44 -16.89
C GLU A 135 -14.74 -19.01 -16.07
N SER A 136 -13.89 -18.18 -16.67
CA SER A 136 -12.75 -17.53 -15.99
C SER A 136 -13.24 -16.66 -14.81
N PRO A 137 -12.38 -16.36 -13.80
CA PRO A 137 -12.73 -15.44 -12.70
C PRO A 137 -13.28 -14.10 -13.19
N ILE A 138 -12.80 -13.67 -14.36
CA ILE A 138 -13.21 -12.46 -15.07
C ILE A 138 -14.70 -12.48 -15.45
N ALA A 139 -15.27 -13.65 -15.74
CA ALA A 139 -16.68 -13.81 -16.12
C ALA A 139 -17.62 -13.80 -14.90
N ARG A 140 -17.24 -14.41 -13.77
CA ARG A 140 -18.04 -14.38 -12.53
C ARG A 140 -18.17 -12.98 -11.96
N PHE A 141 -17.06 -12.23 -11.92
CA PHE A 141 -17.07 -10.80 -11.57
C PHE A 141 -17.95 -9.94 -12.51
N ARG A 142 -18.09 -10.34 -13.78
CA ARG A 142 -18.94 -9.66 -14.77
C ARG A 142 -20.42 -9.98 -14.57
N ALA A 143 -20.74 -11.20 -14.16
CA ALA A 143 -22.11 -11.67 -13.91
C ALA A 143 -22.72 -11.00 -12.67
N GLU A 144 -21.94 -10.78 -11.60
CA GLU A 144 -22.41 -10.08 -10.39
C GLU A 144 -22.69 -8.59 -10.64
N SER A 145 -21.99 -7.98 -11.59
CA SER A 145 -22.20 -6.57 -11.97
C SER A 145 -23.54 -6.33 -12.69
N ASN A 146 -24.20 -7.38 -13.18
CA ASN A 146 -25.41 -7.30 -13.99
C ASN A 146 -26.69 -7.78 -13.26
N LYS A 147 -26.63 -8.11 -11.96
CA LYS A 147 -27.82 -8.54 -11.22
C LYS A 147 -28.75 -7.36 -10.90
N SER A 148 -30.02 -7.50 -11.26
CA SER A 148 -31.06 -6.49 -11.07
C SER A 148 -31.43 -6.30 -9.60
N THR A 149 -31.88 -5.10 -9.24
CA THR A 149 -32.18 -4.63 -7.87
C THR A 149 -33.18 -5.52 -7.09
N LYS A 150 -33.97 -6.36 -7.76
CA LYS A 150 -34.95 -7.27 -7.14
C LYS A 150 -34.37 -8.58 -6.60
N GLU A 151 -33.16 -8.98 -6.99
CA GLU A 151 -32.49 -10.18 -6.46
C GLU A 151 -31.64 -9.90 -5.21
N LEU A 152 -31.43 -8.62 -4.86
CA LEU A 152 -30.63 -8.24 -3.68
C LEU A 152 -31.35 -8.51 -2.35
N GLU A 153 -32.68 -8.60 -2.32
CA GLU A 153 -33.47 -8.76 -1.09
C GLU A 153 -33.47 -10.21 -0.55
N SER A 154 -32.92 -11.18 -1.29
CA SER A 154 -32.85 -12.59 -0.88
C SER A 154 -31.42 -13.15 -0.86
N ARG A 155 -30.40 -12.36 -0.50
CA ARG A 155 -29.05 -12.92 -0.25
C ARG A 155 -29.10 -13.77 1.02
N SER A 156 -28.83 -15.06 0.86
CA SER A 156 -28.72 -15.99 1.99
C SER A 156 -27.48 -15.66 2.82
N GLU A 157 -27.49 -15.98 4.11
CA GLU A 157 -26.29 -15.94 4.97
C GLU A 157 -25.11 -16.71 4.32
N HIS A 158 -25.45 -17.78 3.60
CA HIS A 158 -24.50 -18.55 2.79
C HIS A 158 -23.78 -17.71 1.72
N ASP A 159 -24.48 -16.78 1.05
CA ASP A 159 -23.89 -15.95 -0.01
C ASP A 159 -22.89 -14.93 0.57
N PHE A 160 -23.15 -14.40 1.77
CA PHE A 160 -22.23 -13.52 2.47
C PHE A 160 -20.98 -14.26 2.97
N LEU A 161 -21.11 -15.53 3.35
CA LEU A 161 -19.98 -16.37 3.73
C LEU A 161 -19.10 -16.73 2.54
N LEU A 162 -19.69 -17.03 1.37
CA LEU A 162 -18.94 -17.25 0.14
C LEU A 162 -18.18 -16.01 -0.30
N GLU A 163 -18.83 -14.84 -0.27
CA GLU A 163 -18.19 -13.56 -0.57
C GLU A 163 -17.05 -13.25 0.42
N ARG A 164 -17.25 -13.54 1.71
CA ARG A 164 -16.20 -13.39 2.73
C ARG A 164 -15.02 -14.32 2.48
N ARG A 165 -15.26 -15.56 2.05
CA ARG A 165 -14.22 -16.52 1.66
C ARG A 165 -13.39 -15.97 0.51
N ASP A 166 -14.05 -15.50 -0.55
CA ASP A 166 -13.37 -15.00 -1.74
C ASP A 166 -12.54 -13.74 -1.42
N LEU A 167 -13.08 -12.83 -0.60
CA LEU A 167 -12.33 -11.68 -0.11
C LEU A 167 -11.13 -12.07 0.76
N ALA A 168 -11.22 -13.13 1.57
CA ALA A 168 -10.09 -13.62 2.35
C ALA A 168 -8.98 -14.20 1.46
N ILE A 169 -9.35 -14.88 0.38
CA ILE A 169 -8.40 -15.41 -0.61
C ILE A 169 -7.71 -14.25 -1.35
N GLU A 170 -8.47 -13.24 -1.79
CA GLU A 170 -7.92 -12.02 -2.39
C GLU A 170 -6.98 -11.30 -1.43
N PHE A 171 -7.32 -11.23 -0.14
CA PHE A 171 -6.47 -10.62 0.88
C PHE A 171 -5.08 -11.28 0.91
N ILE A 172 -5.07 -12.61 1.05
CA ILE A 172 -3.84 -13.40 1.12
C ILE A 172 -3.05 -13.25 -0.18
N PHE A 173 -3.73 -13.33 -1.31
CA PHE A 173 -3.14 -13.14 -2.63
C PHE A 173 -2.43 -11.78 -2.75
N CYS A 174 -3.08 -10.69 -2.34
CA CYS A 174 -2.46 -9.35 -2.33
C CYS A 174 -1.25 -9.29 -1.38
N LEU A 175 -1.31 -9.89 -0.20
CA LEU A 175 -0.16 -9.89 0.73
C LEU A 175 1.08 -10.57 0.15
N VAL A 176 0.89 -11.70 -0.55
CA VAL A 176 1.97 -12.39 -1.27
C VAL A 176 2.49 -11.51 -2.40
N LEU A 177 1.61 -10.92 -3.23
CA LEU A 177 2.00 -10.01 -4.31
C LEU A 177 2.83 -8.83 -3.81
N ILE A 178 2.38 -8.14 -2.75
CA ILE A 178 3.10 -7.00 -2.15
C ILE A 178 4.53 -7.41 -1.75
N GLU A 179 4.74 -8.65 -1.29
CA GLU A 179 6.06 -9.12 -0.89
C GLU A 179 6.94 -9.50 -2.07
N VAL A 180 6.43 -10.31 -3.00
CA VAL A 180 7.24 -10.86 -4.11
C VAL A 180 7.53 -9.81 -5.19
N LEU A 181 6.62 -8.86 -5.42
CA LEU A 181 6.79 -7.82 -6.45
C LEU A 181 7.90 -6.82 -6.14
N LYS A 182 8.40 -6.76 -4.89
CA LYS A 182 9.60 -5.99 -4.54
C LYS A 182 10.83 -6.44 -5.34
N GLN A 183 10.86 -7.71 -5.75
CA GLN A 183 11.96 -8.30 -6.52
C GLN A 183 11.81 -8.12 -8.03
N LEU A 184 10.71 -7.51 -8.51
CA LEU A 184 10.45 -7.32 -9.94
C LEU A 184 11.56 -6.57 -10.71
N PRO A 185 12.31 -5.59 -10.14
CA PRO A 185 13.43 -4.97 -10.83
C PRO A 185 14.50 -5.95 -11.32
N LEU A 186 14.63 -7.12 -10.67
CA LEU A 186 15.60 -8.15 -11.01
C LEU A 186 15.15 -9.05 -12.18
N HIS A 187 13.89 -8.94 -12.61
CA HIS A 187 13.28 -9.81 -13.62
C HIS A 187 12.70 -8.99 -14.80
N PRO A 188 13.55 -8.54 -15.75
CA PRO A 188 13.08 -7.80 -16.92
C PRO A 188 12.30 -8.69 -17.91
N GLY A 189 11.33 -8.12 -18.63
CA GLY A 189 10.69 -8.75 -19.80
C GLY A 189 9.39 -9.52 -19.58
N HIS A 190 8.87 -9.60 -18.35
CA HIS A 190 7.61 -10.31 -18.02
C HIS A 190 6.38 -9.40 -18.01
N GLU A 191 6.18 -8.67 -19.11
CA GLU A 191 5.07 -7.71 -19.26
C GLU A 191 3.69 -8.39 -19.24
N ASP A 192 3.59 -9.66 -19.62
CA ASP A 192 2.38 -10.48 -19.51
C ASP A 192 1.90 -10.62 -18.07
N LEU A 193 2.83 -10.89 -17.14
CA LEU A 193 2.52 -11.04 -15.72
C LEU A 193 2.14 -9.68 -15.10
N VAL A 194 2.83 -8.62 -15.50
CA VAL A 194 2.54 -7.23 -15.07
C VAL A 194 1.13 -6.85 -15.50
N LEU A 195 0.79 -7.06 -16.78
CA LEU A 195 -0.52 -6.74 -17.32
C LEU A 195 -1.65 -7.53 -16.65
N TYR A 196 -1.40 -8.80 -16.29
CA TYR A 196 -2.37 -9.60 -15.52
C TYR A 196 -2.69 -8.95 -14.16
N ILE A 197 -1.65 -8.53 -13.43
CA ILE A 197 -1.80 -7.87 -12.12
C ILE A 197 -2.49 -6.52 -12.25
N GLU A 198 -2.10 -5.70 -13.24
CA GLU A 198 -2.75 -4.42 -13.53
C GLU A 198 -4.24 -4.62 -13.81
N ASN A 199 -4.59 -5.53 -14.72
CA ASN A 199 -5.97 -5.80 -15.07
C ASN A 199 -6.81 -6.30 -13.88
N LEU A 200 -6.19 -7.03 -12.95
CA LEU A 200 -6.88 -7.47 -11.73
C LEU A 200 -7.12 -6.27 -10.80
N ALA A 201 -6.08 -5.51 -10.48
CA ALA A 201 -6.19 -4.35 -9.58
C ALA A 201 -7.18 -3.28 -10.09
N PHE A 202 -7.10 -2.92 -11.38
CA PHE A 202 -7.99 -1.89 -11.95
C PHE A 202 -9.46 -2.33 -12.01
N LYS A 203 -9.76 -3.63 -11.98
CA LYS A 203 -11.15 -4.10 -11.79
C LYS A 203 -11.67 -3.86 -10.38
N HIS A 204 -10.81 -3.90 -9.37
CA HIS A 204 -11.17 -3.58 -7.98
C HIS A 204 -11.30 -2.08 -7.73
N PHE A 205 -10.72 -1.24 -8.59
CA PHE A 205 -10.88 0.22 -8.53
C PHE A 205 -12.16 0.73 -9.19
N LYS A 206 -12.87 -0.11 -9.95
CA LYS A 206 -14.16 0.26 -10.53
C LYS A 206 -15.21 0.34 -9.43
N PHE A 207 -15.87 1.50 -9.35
CA PHE A 207 -16.96 1.71 -8.42
C PHE A 207 -18.12 0.76 -8.73
N ARG A 208 -18.74 0.21 -7.67
CA ARG A 208 -19.84 -0.75 -7.75
C ARG A 208 -20.94 -0.30 -6.80
N GLU A 209 -22.12 0.03 -7.33
CA GLU A 209 -23.26 0.52 -6.55
C GLU A 209 -23.86 -0.55 -5.61
N GLY A 210 -23.89 -1.81 -6.06
CA GLY A 210 -24.53 -2.91 -5.31
C GLY A 210 -23.70 -3.51 -4.18
N SER A 211 -22.37 -3.37 -4.20
CA SER A 211 -21.48 -3.93 -3.17
C SER A 211 -21.25 -2.99 -1.98
N GLN A 212 -21.96 -1.86 -1.91
CA GLN A 212 -21.93 -0.92 -0.77
C GLN A 212 -23.02 -1.20 0.29
N GLN A 213 -23.84 -2.23 0.09
CA GLN A 213 -24.87 -2.66 1.02
C GLN A 213 -24.62 -4.11 1.42
N GLY A 214 -24.26 -4.36 2.69
CA GLY A 214 -23.99 -5.70 3.24
C GLY A 214 -22.94 -5.71 4.35
N ALA A 215 -22.77 -6.87 5.01
CA ALA A 215 -21.79 -7.03 6.10
C ALA A 215 -20.33 -6.95 5.62
N ASN A 216 -20.06 -7.24 4.33
CA ASN A 216 -18.71 -7.30 3.76
C ASN A 216 -18.18 -5.98 3.15
N VAL A 217 -18.95 -4.89 3.18
CA VAL A 217 -18.56 -3.61 2.54
C VAL A 217 -17.19 -3.11 3.00
N GLN A 218 -16.91 -3.22 4.31
CA GLN A 218 -15.62 -2.83 4.85
C GLN A 218 -14.47 -3.69 4.30
N ASN A 219 -14.72 -4.99 4.09
CA ASN A 219 -13.74 -5.91 3.52
C ASN A 219 -13.46 -5.58 2.06
N PHE A 220 -14.46 -5.24 1.25
CA PHE A 220 -14.25 -4.75 -0.13
C PHE A 220 -13.31 -3.55 -0.18
N ASN A 221 -13.51 -2.56 0.70
CA ASN A 221 -12.64 -1.39 0.77
C ASN A 221 -11.20 -1.76 1.18
N ILE A 222 -11.04 -2.72 2.12
CA ILE A 222 -9.73 -3.22 2.52
C ILE A 222 -9.02 -3.93 1.34
N ILE A 223 -9.75 -4.74 0.58
CA ILE A 223 -9.17 -5.42 -0.59
C ILE A 223 -8.78 -4.41 -1.68
N ALA A 224 -9.63 -3.42 -1.96
CA ALA A 224 -9.28 -2.34 -2.88
C ALA A 224 -8.01 -1.58 -2.42
N ASP A 225 -7.87 -1.35 -1.12
CA ASP A 225 -6.66 -0.76 -0.54
C ASP A 225 -5.42 -1.66 -0.70
N LEU A 226 -5.56 -2.98 -0.51
CA LEU A 226 -4.46 -3.92 -0.74
C LEU A 226 -4.06 -3.96 -2.23
N TYR A 227 -5.01 -3.93 -3.16
CA TYR A 227 -4.69 -3.81 -4.59
C TYR A 227 -4.06 -2.46 -4.93
N ALA A 228 -4.44 -1.37 -4.26
CA ALA A 228 -3.77 -0.09 -4.38
C ALA A 228 -2.30 -0.18 -3.92
N GLU A 229 -2.01 -0.93 -2.84
CA GLU A 229 -0.65 -1.19 -2.38
C GLU A 229 0.13 -2.06 -3.38
N VAL A 230 -0.49 -3.11 -3.94
CA VAL A 230 0.09 -3.92 -5.03
C VAL A 230 0.50 -3.04 -6.21
N ILE A 231 -0.38 -2.14 -6.66
CA ILE A 231 -0.07 -1.17 -7.73
C ILE A 231 1.04 -0.20 -7.32
N GLY A 232 1.06 0.25 -6.06
CA GLY A 232 2.12 1.09 -5.52
C GLY A 232 3.50 0.45 -5.58
N VAL A 233 3.60 -0.84 -5.23
CA VAL A 233 4.84 -1.63 -5.34
C VAL A 233 5.19 -1.90 -6.81
N LEU A 234 4.21 -2.28 -7.63
CA LEU A 234 4.40 -2.54 -9.06
C LEU A 234 4.92 -1.30 -9.80
N ALA A 235 4.38 -0.13 -9.48
CA ALA A 235 4.78 1.15 -10.05
C ALA A 235 6.25 1.51 -9.77
N GLN A 236 6.86 0.93 -8.72
CA GLN A 236 8.31 1.09 -8.52
C GLN A 236 9.12 0.52 -9.68
N SER A 237 8.66 -0.54 -10.33
CA SER A 237 9.42 -1.16 -11.43
C SER A 237 8.83 -0.86 -12.81
N ARG A 238 7.51 -0.66 -12.87
CA ARG A 238 6.73 -0.56 -14.11
C ARG A 238 5.87 0.70 -14.16
N PHE A 239 6.43 1.82 -13.70
CA PHE A 239 5.73 3.10 -13.61
C PHE A 239 4.99 3.50 -14.89
N GLN A 240 5.62 3.41 -16.07
CA GLN A 240 5.01 3.84 -17.31
C GLN A 240 3.77 3.00 -17.70
N SER A 241 3.77 1.69 -17.39
CA SER A 241 2.61 0.82 -17.65
C SER A 241 1.44 1.22 -16.75
N VAL A 242 1.69 1.31 -15.44
CA VAL A 242 0.70 1.74 -14.44
C VAL A 242 0.13 3.13 -14.77
N ARG A 243 1.01 4.10 -15.08
CA ARG A 243 0.62 5.46 -15.49
C ARG A 243 -0.28 5.42 -16.71
N LYS A 244 0.09 4.68 -17.75
CA LYS A 244 -0.70 4.57 -18.98
C LYS A 244 -2.09 3.97 -18.71
N CYS A 245 -2.15 2.89 -17.93
CA CYS A 245 -3.41 2.25 -17.54
C CYS A 245 -4.32 3.23 -16.78
N PHE A 246 -3.78 3.87 -15.74
CA PHE A 246 -4.50 4.85 -14.94
C PHE A 246 -5.00 6.05 -15.75
N MET A 247 -4.13 6.67 -16.55
CA MET A 247 -4.51 7.85 -17.32
C MET A 247 -5.55 7.52 -18.39
N ASN A 248 -5.53 6.31 -18.97
CA ASN A 248 -6.54 5.85 -19.90
C ASN A 248 -7.91 5.70 -19.22
N GLU A 249 -7.98 4.98 -18.09
CA GLU A 249 -9.23 4.81 -17.33
C GLU A 249 -9.76 6.15 -16.81
N LEU A 250 -8.89 7.04 -16.32
CA LEU A 250 -9.28 8.38 -15.87
C LEU A 250 -9.84 9.22 -17.03
N LYS A 251 -9.20 9.16 -18.21
CA LYS A 251 -9.68 9.87 -19.40
C LYS A 251 -11.03 9.33 -19.85
N GLU A 252 -11.24 8.02 -19.80
CA GLU A 252 -12.53 7.40 -20.14
C GLU A 252 -13.64 7.86 -19.19
N LEU A 253 -13.40 7.83 -17.87
CA LEU A 253 -14.37 8.28 -16.87
C LEU A 253 -14.69 9.78 -17.01
N ARG A 254 -13.70 10.61 -17.33
CA ARG A 254 -13.88 12.05 -17.58
C ARG A 254 -14.70 12.34 -18.84
N ALA A 255 -14.72 11.43 -19.81
CA ALA A 255 -15.50 11.59 -21.05
C ALA A 255 -16.98 11.23 -20.86
N ARG A 256 -17.33 10.55 -19.77
CA ARG A 256 -18.72 10.20 -19.45
C ARG A 256 -19.48 11.39 -18.88
N GLU A 257 -20.80 11.33 -18.95
CA GLU A 257 -21.66 12.37 -18.38
C GLU A 257 -21.44 12.48 -16.85
N PRO A 258 -21.38 13.71 -16.32
CA PRO A 258 -21.20 13.93 -14.89
C PRO A 258 -22.44 13.43 -14.14
N SER A 259 -22.25 12.42 -13.32
CA SER A 259 -23.27 11.81 -12.47
C SER A 259 -22.63 11.41 -11.14
N THR A 260 -23.44 11.13 -10.11
CA THR A 260 -22.93 10.63 -8.83
C THR A 260 -22.11 9.36 -9.01
N TYR A 261 -22.54 8.45 -9.88
CA TYR A 261 -21.80 7.24 -10.24
C TYR A 261 -20.44 7.55 -10.85
N THR A 262 -20.38 8.47 -11.82
CA THR A 262 -19.14 8.90 -12.46
C THR A 262 -18.19 9.53 -11.45
N THR A 263 -18.70 10.40 -10.57
CA THR A 263 -17.91 11.02 -9.48
C THR A 263 -17.31 9.96 -8.55
N GLN A 264 -18.11 9.00 -8.09
CA GLN A 264 -17.61 7.92 -7.22
C GLN A 264 -16.63 7.01 -7.96
N SER A 265 -16.86 6.71 -9.24
CA SER A 265 -15.93 5.95 -10.08
C SER A 265 -14.56 6.62 -10.19
N ILE A 266 -14.54 7.94 -10.38
CA ILE A 266 -13.30 8.71 -10.41
C ILE A 266 -12.63 8.67 -9.04
N ILE A 267 -13.36 8.88 -7.95
CA ILE A 267 -12.81 8.83 -6.59
C ILE A 267 -12.20 7.46 -6.29
N SER A 268 -12.90 6.36 -6.59
CA SER A 268 -12.38 4.99 -6.41
C SER A 268 -11.10 4.75 -7.22
N LEU A 269 -11.04 5.23 -8.46
CA LEU A 269 -9.83 5.15 -9.29
C LEU A 269 -8.66 5.95 -8.68
N LEU A 270 -8.92 7.16 -8.18
CA LEU A 270 -7.90 7.99 -7.51
C LEU A 270 -7.35 7.31 -6.25
N MET A 271 -8.21 6.68 -5.45
CA MET A 271 -7.81 5.93 -4.25
C MET A 271 -6.93 4.72 -4.60
N GLY A 272 -7.13 4.11 -5.77
CA GLY A 272 -6.28 3.04 -6.29
C GLY A 272 -4.80 3.42 -6.46
N MET A 273 -4.49 4.73 -6.56
CA MET A 273 -3.12 5.23 -6.70
C MET A 273 -2.50 5.77 -5.40
N LYS A 274 -3.20 5.68 -4.26
CA LYS A 274 -2.76 6.34 -3.01
C LYS A 274 -1.41 5.85 -2.47
N PHE A 275 -1.01 4.62 -2.81
CA PHE A 275 0.27 4.04 -2.41
C PHE A 275 1.39 4.25 -3.44
N PHE A 276 1.14 5.01 -4.51
CA PHE A 276 2.20 5.41 -5.42
C PHE A 276 3.29 6.18 -4.66
N ARG A 277 4.55 5.74 -4.80
CA ARG A 277 5.71 6.40 -4.18
C ARG A 277 6.64 6.93 -5.26
N ILE A 278 6.95 8.22 -5.16
CA ILE A 278 7.90 8.89 -6.05
C ILE A 278 9.30 8.37 -5.74
N LYS A 279 9.98 7.90 -6.78
CA LYS A 279 11.41 7.60 -6.70
C LYS A 279 12.20 8.88 -6.79
N MET A 280 13.11 9.08 -5.84
CA MET A 280 13.96 10.26 -5.77
C MET A 280 15.17 10.17 -6.72
N VAL A 281 15.56 8.94 -7.11
CA VAL A 281 16.73 8.64 -7.93
C VAL A 281 16.37 7.47 -8.88
N PRO A 282 16.83 7.49 -10.14
CA PRO A 282 17.55 8.58 -10.81
C PRO A 282 16.62 9.77 -11.15
N ILE A 283 17.20 10.90 -11.55
CA ILE A 283 16.45 12.16 -11.73
C ILE A 283 15.35 12.04 -12.80
N GLU A 284 15.58 11.22 -13.82
CA GLU A 284 14.63 10.96 -14.90
C GLU A 284 13.35 10.29 -14.38
N GLU A 285 13.48 9.36 -13.42
CA GLU A 285 12.32 8.71 -12.78
C GLU A 285 11.57 9.67 -11.84
N PHE A 286 12.30 10.55 -11.16
CA PHE A 286 11.72 11.64 -10.38
C PHE A 286 10.91 12.60 -11.26
N GLU A 287 11.49 13.06 -12.37
CA GLU A 287 10.82 13.95 -13.32
C GLU A 287 9.60 13.29 -13.95
N ALA A 288 9.71 12.03 -14.38
CA ALA A 288 8.58 11.28 -14.93
C ALA A 288 7.42 11.15 -13.93
N SER A 289 7.75 10.93 -12.64
CA SER A 289 6.74 10.88 -11.57
C SER A 289 6.06 12.24 -11.37
N PHE A 290 6.82 13.34 -11.42
CA PHE A 290 6.25 14.70 -11.31
C PHE A 290 5.48 15.14 -12.55
N GLN A 291 5.81 14.65 -13.75
CA GLN A 291 4.99 14.85 -14.94
C GLN A 291 3.59 14.24 -14.76
N PHE A 292 3.51 13.01 -14.25
CA PHE A 292 2.24 12.39 -13.88
C PHE A 292 1.47 13.19 -12.82
N MET A 293 2.16 13.65 -11.77
CA MET A 293 1.56 14.52 -10.75
C MET A 293 1.04 15.82 -11.36
N GLN A 294 1.75 16.40 -12.32
CA GLN A 294 1.33 17.61 -13.03
C GLN A 294 0.08 17.39 -13.88
N GLU A 295 -0.07 16.25 -14.55
CA GLU A 295 -1.30 15.91 -15.27
C GLU A 295 -2.51 15.82 -14.33
N CYS A 296 -2.32 15.21 -13.15
CA CYS A 296 -3.33 15.19 -12.10
C CYS A 296 -3.60 16.60 -11.54
N ALA A 297 -2.57 17.44 -11.41
CA ALA A 297 -2.70 18.81 -10.94
C ALA A 297 -3.53 19.66 -11.90
N ILE A 298 -3.32 19.53 -13.21
CA ILE A 298 -4.14 20.18 -14.23
C ILE A 298 -5.61 19.79 -14.04
N TYR A 299 -5.89 18.50 -13.85
CA TYR A 299 -7.26 18.04 -13.59
C TYR A 299 -7.84 18.62 -12.28
N PHE A 300 -7.05 18.72 -11.21
CA PHE A 300 -7.45 19.36 -9.95
C PHE A 300 -7.85 20.83 -10.14
N LEU A 301 -7.12 21.57 -10.98
CA LEU A 301 -7.42 22.97 -11.26
C LEU A 301 -8.72 23.11 -12.09
N GLU A 302 -8.93 22.21 -13.05
CA GLU A 302 -10.10 22.20 -13.96
C GLU A 302 -11.41 21.75 -13.29
N VAL A 303 -11.34 20.76 -12.39
CA VAL A 303 -12.54 20.10 -11.86
C VAL A 303 -13.35 21.01 -10.93
N LYS A 304 -14.67 21.08 -11.17
CA LYS A 304 -15.60 21.87 -10.34
C LYS A 304 -16.23 21.06 -9.22
N ASP A 305 -16.36 19.75 -9.40
CA ASP A 305 -16.89 18.83 -8.40
C ASP A 305 -15.99 18.85 -7.15
N LYS A 306 -16.59 19.09 -5.99
CA LYS A 306 -15.86 19.24 -4.72
C LYS A 306 -15.27 17.91 -4.24
N ASP A 307 -15.95 16.79 -4.47
CA ASP A 307 -15.61 15.49 -3.91
C ASP A 307 -14.43 14.90 -4.70
N ILE A 308 -14.44 15.05 -6.03
CA ILE A 308 -13.28 14.74 -6.88
C ILE A 308 -12.08 15.62 -6.49
N LYS A 309 -12.31 16.93 -6.28
CA LYS A 309 -11.27 17.86 -5.85
C LYS A 309 -10.65 17.48 -4.50
N HIS A 310 -11.47 17.03 -3.55
CA HIS A 310 -11.02 16.53 -2.25
C HIS A 310 -10.23 15.22 -2.38
N ALA A 311 -10.68 14.29 -3.23
CA ALA A 311 -9.98 13.04 -3.48
C ALA A 311 -8.60 13.27 -4.13
N LEU A 312 -8.49 14.17 -5.11
CA LEU A 312 -7.22 14.57 -5.71
C LEU A 312 -6.28 15.21 -4.68
N ALA A 313 -6.80 16.07 -3.79
CA ALA A 313 -6.01 16.65 -2.73
C ALA A 313 -5.48 15.59 -1.75
N GLY A 314 -6.32 14.62 -1.37
CA GLY A 314 -5.93 13.47 -0.57
C GLY A 314 -4.82 12.65 -1.25
N LEU A 315 -4.97 12.35 -2.53
CA LEU A 315 -3.96 11.63 -3.33
C LEU A 315 -2.62 12.37 -3.32
N PHE A 316 -2.61 13.68 -3.56
CA PHE A 316 -1.38 14.47 -3.50
C PHE A 316 -0.74 14.45 -2.12
N VAL A 317 -1.53 14.54 -1.04
CA VAL A 317 -1.01 14.47 0.33
C VAL A 317 -0.35 13.12 0.59
N GLU A 318 -1.01 12.01 0.24
CA GLU A 318 -0.46 10.66 0.44
C GLU A 318 0.86 10.45 -0.30
N ILE A 319 0.98 10.97 -1.52
CA ILE A 319 2.19 10.87 -2.34
C ILE A 319 3.30 11.82 -1.85
N LEU A 320 2.96 13.06 -1.49
CA LEU A 320 3.94 14.11 -1.14
C LEU A 320 4.46 14.01 0.29
N VAL A 321 3.74 13.39 1.23
CA VAL A 321 4.20 13.26 2.62
C VAL A 321 5.54 12.52 2.74
N PRO A 322 5.74 11.34 2.12
CA PRO A 322 7.06 10.69 2.10
C PRO A 322 8.13 11.52 1.38
N VAL A 323 7.76 12.22 0.29
CA VAL A 323 8.70 13.10 -0.43
C VAL A 323 9.17 14.22 0.49
N ALA A 324 8.26 14.90 1.20
CA ALA A 324 8.60 15.96 2.13
C ALA A 324 9.58 15.51 3.23
N ALA A 325 9.52 14.24 3.65
CA ALA A 325 10.43 13.68 4.64
C ALA A 325 11.83 13.37 4.08
N ALA A 326 11.95 13.06 2.78
CA ALA A 326 13.20 12.66 2.15
C ALA A 326 13.88 13.76 1.31
N VAL A 327 13.11 14.77 0.88
CA VAL A 327 13.54 15.79 -0.08
C VAL A 327 14.66 16.68 0.48
N LYS A 328 15.72 16.84 -0.32
CA LYS A 328 16.88 17.67 -0.02
C LYS A 328 17.11 18.65 -1.16
N ASN A 329 17.90 18.26 -2.15
CA ASN A 329 18.29 19.13 -3.27
C ASN A 329 17.25 19.11 -4.40
N GLU A 330 16.36 18.13 -4.40
CA GLU A 330 15.32 17.92 -5.40
C GLU A 330 14.28 19.05 -5.38
N VAL A 331 14.14 19.79 -4.27
CA VAL A 331 13.35 21.04 -4.21
C VAL A 331 13.81 22.09 -5.24
N ASN A 332 15.04 21.94 -5.76
CA ASN A 332 15.60 22.83 -6.76
C ASN A 332 15.25 22.41 -8.21
N VAL A 333 14.67 21.23 -8.41
CA VAL A 333 14.33 20.68 -9.74
C VAL A 333 13.10 21.40 -10.30
N PRO A 334 13.12 21.84 -11.58
CA PRO A 334 12.04 22.63 -12.17
C PRO A 334 10.65 21.98 -12.11
N CYS A 335 10.54 20.66 -12.31
CA CYS A 335 9.24 19.98 -12.31
C CYS A 335 8.51 20.10 -10.96
N LEU A 336 9.23 19.98 -9.84
CA LEU A 336 8.68 20.15 -8.50
C LEU A 336 8.35 21.61 -8.21
N LYS A 337 9.21 22.56 -8.63
CA LYS A 337 8.91 24.00 -8.48
C LYS A 337 7.63 24.39 -9.21
N ASN A 338 7.53 24.04 -10.49
CA ASN A 338 6.37 24.35 -11.32
C ASN A 338 5.09 23.71 -10.76
N PHE A 339 5.19 22.47 -10.26
CA PHE A 339 4.08 21.80 -9.59
C PHE A 339 3.58 22.59 -8.38
N VAL A 340 4.49 22.99 -7.48
CA VAL A 340 4.14 23.79 -6.29
C VAL A 340 3.55 25.15 -6.70
N ASP A 341 4.20 25.86 -7.61
CA ASP A 341 3.78 27.20 -8.06
C ASP A 341 2.39 27.15 -8.69
N SER A 342 2.09 26.11 -9.48
CA SER A 342 0.79 25.96 -10.15
C SER A 342 -0.38 25.68 -9.19
N LEU A 343 -0.14 25.01 -8.06
CA LEU A 343 -1.18 24.59 -7.13
C LEU A 343 -1.35 25.51 -5.91
N TYR A 344 -0.28 26.12 -5.43
CA TYR A 344 -0.25 26.74 -4.10
C TYR A 344 -1.32 27.83 -3.92
N SER A 345 -1.35 28.82 -4.81
CA SER A 345 -2.23 30.00 -4.67
C SER A 345 -3.71 29.61 -4.61
N GLN A 346 -4.19 28.85 -5.61
CA GLN A 346 -5.58 28.41 -5.65
C GLN A 346 -5.94 27.48 -4.49
N THR A 347 -5.03 26.59 -4.08
CA THR A 347 -5.29 25.69 -2.95
C THR A 347 -5.40 26.46 -1.64
N LEU A 348 -4.54 27.46 -1.42
CA LEU A 348 -4.59 28.33 -0.25
C LEU A 348 -5.92 29.11 -0.20
N ASP A 349 -6.33 29.71 -1.31
CA ASP A 349 -7.58 30.46 -1.39
C ASP A 349 -8.80 29.57 -1.09
N LEU A 350 -8.84 28.37 -1.66
CA LEU A 350 -9.92 27.41 -1.42
C LEU A 350 -9.92 26.90 0.02
N CYS A 351 -8.76 26.77 0.65
CA CYS A 351 -8.60 26.29 2.02
C CYS A 351 -9.27 27.23 3.05
N THR A 352 -9.36 28.53 2.75
CA THR A 352 -10.08 29.50 3.61
C THR A 352 -11.59 29.22 3.70
N LYS A 353 -12.16 28.50 2.72
CA LYS A 353 -13.59 28.16 2.70
C LYS A 353 -13.83 26.94 3.58
N LYS A 354 -14.69 27.08 4.60
CA LYS A 354 -15.02 26.01 5.58
C LYS A 354 -15.30 24.64 4.92
N LYS A 355 -16.02 24.61 3.80
CA LYS A 355 -16.37 23.38 3.07
C LYS A 355 -15.18 22.61 2.48
N HIS A 356 -14.04 23.28 2.23
CA HIS A 356 -12.84 22.66 1.67
C HIS A 356 -11.67 22.60 2.64
N SER A 357 -11.74 23.36 3.74
CA SER A 357 -10.65 23.54 4.69
C SER A 357 -10.03 22.21 5.12
N LEU A 358 -10.82 21.27 5.68
CA LEU A 358 -10.30 19.99 6.17
C LEU A 358 -9.54 19.17 5.11
N ALA A 359 -10.00 19.18 3.86
CA ALA A 359 -9.38 18.41 2.79
C ALA A 359 -8.13 19.09 2.19
N LEU A 360 -8.15 20.43 2.10
CA LEU A 360 -7.08 21.20 1.42
C LEU A 360 -5.98 21.67 2.38
N PHE A 361 -6.26 21.79 3.67
CA PHE A 361 -5.27 22.22 4.66
C PHE A 361 -4.01 21.34 4.68
N PRO A 362 -4.13 19.99 4.67
CA PRO A 362 -2.96 19.12 4.55
C PRO A 362 -2.21 19.29 3.21
N LEU A 363 -2.93 19.58 2.11
CA LEU A 363 -2.29 19.80 0.81
C LEU A 363 -1.44 21.07 0.80
N VAL A 364 -1.97 22.20 1.30
CA VAL A 364 -1.19 23.46 1.42
C VAL A 364 0.07 23.22 2.26
N THR A 365 -0.07 22.45 3.34
CA THR A 365 1.05 22.05 4.20
C THR A 365 2.10 21.28 3.40
N CYS A 366 1.69 20.26 2.64
CA CYS A 366 2.59 19.44 1.84
C CYS A 366 3.30 20.26 0.77
N LEU A 367 2.58 21.13 0.05
CA LEU A 367 3.15 22.02 -0.97
C LEU A 367 4.25 22.93 -0.38
N LEU A 368 3.99 23.55 0.77
CA LEU A 368 5.03 24.30 1.49
C LEU A 368 6.17 23.37 1.91
N CYS A 369 5.87 22.19 2.46
CA CYS A 369 6.88 21.25 2.88
C CYS A 369 7.75 20.70 1.75
N VAL A 370 7.31 20.66 0.49
CA VAL A 370 8.17 20.25 -0.65
C VAL A 370 8.74 21.44 -1.43
N SER A 371 8.40 22.67 -1.06
CA SER A 371 8.84 23.87 -1.76
C SER A 371 10.30 24.25 -1.47
N GLN A 372 10.89 25.01 -2.41
CA GLN A 372 12.21 25.62 -2.27
C GLN A 372 12.24 26.67 -1.14
N LYS A 373 13.45 26.92 -0.60
CA LYS A 373 13.66 27.83 0.55
C LYS A 373 13.02 29.21 0.37
N SER A 374 13.25 29.87 -0.77
CA SER A 374 12.73 31.21 -1.05
C SER A 374 11.20 31.24 -1.03
N PHE A 375 10.57 30.29 -1.75
CA PHE A 375 9.13 30.17 -1.82
C PHE A 375 8.52 29.89 -0.45
N PHE A 376 9.10 28.99 0.33
CA PHE A 376 8.63 28.69 1.67
C PHE A 376 8.64 29.94 2.55
N LEU A 377 9.79 30.63 2.66
CA LEU A 377 9.95 31.81 3.53
C LEU A 377 8.99 32.94 3.13
N GLN A 378 8.76 33.11 1.83
CA GLN A 378 7.82 34.11 1.32
C GLN A 378 6.36 33.80 1.67
N ASN A 379 5.96 32.53 1.79
CA ASN A 379 4.53 32.17 1.81
C ASN A 379 4.06 31.57 3.14
N TRP A 380 4.91 30.87 3.88
CA TRP A 380 4.52 30.09 5.05
C TRP A 380 3.91 30.92 6.18
N HIS A 381 4.25 32.21 6.26
CA HIS A 381 3.83 33.09 7.34
C HIS A 381 2.32 33.35 7.36
N CYS A 382 1.72 33.48 6.17
CA CYS A 382 0.27 33.60 6.01
C CYS A 382 -0.41 32.33 6.53
N PHE A 383 0.08 31.16 6.08
CA PHE A 383 -0.49 29.88 6.49
C PHE A 383 -0.22 29.53 7.96
N LEU A 384 0.88 29.99 8.54
CA LEU A 384 1.16 29.88 9.98
C LEU A 384 0.06 30.59 10.79
N ALA A 385 -0.31 31.82 10.41
CA ALA A 385 -1.37 32.56 11.11
C ALA A 385 -2.71 31.79 11.05
N MET A 386 -3.01 31.15 9.91
CA MET A 386 -4.18 30.27 9.77
C MET A 386 -4.09 29.03 10.67
N CYS A 387 -2.93 28.37 10.76
CA CYS A 387 -2.74 27.24 11.68
C CYS A 387 -3.05 27.66 13.12
N LEU A 388 -2.46 28.77 13.58
CA LEU A 388 -2.62 29.25 14.95
C LEU A 388 -4.05 29.69 15.28
N SER A 389 -4.80 30.23 14.32
CA SER A 389 -6.21 30.57 14.52
C SER A 389 -7.09 29.32 14.67
N HIS A 390 -6.83 28.28 13.87
CA HIS A 390 -7.56 27.02 13.94
C HIS A 390 -7.23 26.18 15.20
N LEU A 391 -6.07 26.37 15.84
CA LEU A 391 -5.79 25.74 17.14
C LEU A 391 -6.74 26.18 18.25
N LYS A 392 -7.33 27.37 18.13
CA LYS A 392 -8.27 27.96 19.10
C LYS A 392 -9.73 27.63 18.80
N HIS A 393 -10.02 26.97 17.67
CA HIS A 393 -11.38 26.62 17.28
C HIS A 393 -11.98 25.49 18.14
N ARG A 394 -13.32 25.39 18.14
CA ARG A 394 -14.05 24.31 18.85
C ARG A 394 -14.12 22.99 18.08
N ASP A 395 -13.67 22.92 16.83
CA ASP A 395 -13.72 21.69 16.02
C ASP A 395 -12.46 20.84 16.25
N PRO A 396 -12.56 19.69 16.94
CA PRO A 396 -11.40 18.86 17.28
C PRO A 396 -10.68 18.32 16.04
N LYS A 397 -11.41 18.04 14.94
CA LYS A 397 -10.81 17.52 13.70
C LYS A 397 -9.93 18.58 13.06
N MET A 398 -10.44 19.80 12.95
CA MET A 398 -9.67 20.92 12.39
C MET A 398 -8.48 21.29 13.27
N CYS A 399 -8.64 21.29 14.60
CA CYS A 399 -7.54 21.52 15.53
C CYS A 399 -6.40 20.50 15.35
N ARG A 400 -6.75 19.21 15.21
CA ARG A 400 -5.76 18.15 14.95
C ARG A 400 -5.03 18.38 13.64
N VAL A 401 -5.75 18.65 12.55
CA VAL A 401 -5.16 18.93 11.23
C VAL A 401 -4.23 20.14 11.30
N ALA A 402 -4.67 21.24 11.94
CA ALA A 402 -3.87 22.45 12.09
C ALA A 402 -2.58 22.21 12.91
N LEU A 403 -2.66 21.44 13.99
CA LEU A 403 -1.50 21.12 14.82
C LEU A 403 -0.50 20.22 14.07
N GLU A 404 -1.01 19.20 13.38
CA GLU A 404 -0.21 18.32 12.53
C GLU A 404 0.48 19.09 11.39
N SER A 405 -0.19 20.07 10.80
CA SER A 405 0.40 20.99 9.82
C SER A 405 1.48 21.88 10.42
N LEU A 406 1.20 22.49 11.57
CA LEU A 406 2.16 23.33 12.30
C LEU A 406 3.44 22.55 12.62
N TYR A 407 3.30 21.33 13.13
CA TYR A 407 4.41 20.43 13.43
C TYR A 407 5.32 20.20 12.21
N ARG A 408 4.73 19.90 11.04
CA ARG A 408 5.48 19.64 9.80
C ARG A 408 6.17 20.91 9.27
N LEU A 409 5.47 22.04 9.28
CA LEU A 409 6.01 23.32 8.82
C LEU A 409 7.16 23.80 9.71
N LEU A 410 7.04 23.61 11.03
CA LEU A 410 8.06 24.00 11.97
C LEU A 410 9.33 23.16 11.80
N TRP A 411 9.21 21.86 11.54
CA TRP A 411 10.35 21.01 11.19
C TRP A 411 11.06 21.53 9.94
N VAL A 412 10.31 21.86 8.88
CA VAL A 412 10.90 22.43 7.64
C VAL A 412 11.60 23.75 7.91
N TYR A 413 10.99 24.64 8.70
CA TYR A 413 11.54 25.96 9.00
C TYR A 413 12.83 25.89 9.84
N MET A 414 12.79 25.16 10.96
CA MET A 414 13.91 25.05 11.90
C MET A 414 15.02 24.14 11.36
N ILE A 415 14.66 22.93 10.94
CA ILE A 415 15.64 21.87 10.67
C ILE A 415 16.16 21.95 9.23
N ARG A 416 15.27 22.05 8.25
CA ARG A 416 15.66 21.99 6.84
C ARG A 416 16.15 23.33 6.30
N ILE A 417 15.39 24.40 6.49
CA ILE A 417 15.67 25.73 5.93
C ILE A 417 16.68 26.53 6.77
N LYS A 418 16.78 26.19 8.07
CA LYS A 418 17.60 26.86 9.08
C LYS A 418 17.20 28.33 9.26
N CYS A 419 15.89 28.55 9.38
CA CYS A 419 15.28 29.84 9.71
C CYS A 419 15.59 30.98 8.71
N GLU A 420 15.14 32.19 9.06
CA GLU A 420 15.46 33.44 8.37
C GLU A 420 16.30 34.34 9.29
N SER A 421 16.06 35.66 9.32
CA SER A 421 16.74 36.55 10.26
C SER A 421 16.38 36.24 11.72
N ASN A 422 17.31 36.52 12.65
CA ASN A 422 17.14 36.23 14.08
C ASN A 422 15.87 36.89 14.67
N THR A 423 15.62 38.15 14.36
CA THR A 423 14.47 38.90 14.90
C THR A 423 13.13 38.34 14.44
N ALA A 424 13.01 38.03 13.14
CA ALA A 424 11.78 37.47 12.58
C ALA A 424 11.54 36.05 13.12
N THR A 425 12.61 35.25 13.21
CA THR A 425 12.58 33.90 13.80
C THR A 425 12.05 33.94 15.23
N GLN A 426 12.64 34.76 16.10
CA GLN A 426 12.20 34.92 17.50
C GLN A 426 10.72 35.34 17.59
N THR A 427 10.30 36.33 16.80
CA THR A 427 8.91 36.81 16.81
C THR A 427 7.92 35.71 16.46
N ARG A 428 8.23 34.88 15.47
CA ARG A 428 7.36 33.79 15.01
C ARG A 428 7.31 32.64 16.00
N LEU A 429 8.47 32.22 16.50
CA LEU A 429 8.56 31.18 17.52
C LEU A 429 7.81 31.60 18.79
N GLN A 430 7.91 32.86 19.19
CA GLN A 430 7.14 33.39 20.31
C GLN A 430 5.63 33.31 20.08
N SER A 431 5.15 33.60 18.86
CA SER A 431 3.74 33.46 18.50
C SER A 431 3.26 32.01 18.58
N ILE A 432 4.07 31.06 18.10
CA ILE A 432 3.80 29.62 18.17
C ILE A 432 3.75 29.17 19.63
N VAL A 433 4.79 29.49 20.42
CA VAL A 433 4.89 29.11 21.84
C VAL A 433 3.74 29.70 22.64
N ASN A 434 3.41 30.99 22.47
CA ASN A 434 2.29 31.61 23.17
C ASN A 434 0.93 30.98 22.83
N SER A 435 0.78 30.44 21.61
CA SER A 435 -0.45 29.81 21.18
C SER A 435 -0.59 28.38 21.71
N LEU A 436 0.50 27.61 21.74
CA LEU A 436 0.53 26.23 22.22
C LEU A 436 0.63 26.12 23.76
N PHE A 437 1.34 27.07 24.37
CA PHE A 437 1.65 27.13 25.80
C PHE A 437 1.28 28.51 26.38
N PRO A 438 -0.03 28.76 26.62
CA PRO A 438 -0.49 30.06 27.13
C PRO A 438 0.12 30.37 28.51
N LYS A 439 0.62 31.60 28.68
CA LYS A 439 1.19 32.07 29.95
C LYS A 439 0.14 31.96 31.08
N GLY A 440 0.53 31.37 32.21
CA GLY A 440 -0.35 31.16 33.37
C GLY A 440 -1.24 29.91 33.30
N SER A 441 -1.22 29.16 32.19
CA SER A 441 -1.89 27.86 32.06
C SER A 441 -0.89 26.73 32.25
N LYS A 442 -1.26 25.69 33.02
CA LYS A 442 -0.51 24.42 33.09
C LYS A 442 -0.89 23.47 31.94
N ALA A 443 -1.87 23.82 31.12
CA ALA A 443 -2.38 22.98 30.04
C ALA A 443 -1.87 23.45 28.66
N VAL A 444 -1.58 22.47 27.79
CA VAL A 444 -1.28 22.68 26.36
C VAL A 444 -2.56 22.90 25.55
N VAL A 445 -2.43 23.55 24.40
CA VAL A 445 -3.52 23.75 23.45
C VAL A 445 -3.18 23.10 22.11
N PRO A 446 -3.99 22.14 21.62
CA PRO A 446 -5.22 21.56 22.19
C PRO A 446 -4.94 20.50 23.27
N ARG A 447 -5.85 20.37 24.25
CA ARG A 447 -5.70 19.43 25.40
C ARG A 447 -5.86 17.96 25.03
N GLU A 448 -6.64 17.68 23.99
CA GLU A 448 -7.04 16.32 23.59
C GLU A 448 -6.06 15.64 22.62
N THR A 449 -4.86 16.22 22.44
CA THR A 449 -3.87 15.72 21.48
C THR A 449 -2.70 15.03 22.18
N PRO A 450 -2.14 13.93 21.62
CA PRO A 450 -1.02 13.22 22.25
C PRO A 450 0.18 14.13 22.52
N LEU A 451 0.74 14.06 23.74
CA LEU A 451 1.83 14.94 24.17
C LEU A 451 3.10 14.84 23.30
N ASN A 452 3.30 13.71 22.63
CA ASN A 452 4.45 13.46 21.74
C ASN A 452 4.66 14.55 20.69
N ILE A 453 3.58 15.13 20.15
CA ILE A 453 3.72 16.18 19.12
C ILE A 453 4.28 17.47 19.71
N PHE A 454 3.88 17.84 20.94
CA PHE A 454 4.37 19.03 21.63
C PHE A 454 5.83 18.87 22.04
N VAL A 455 6.23 17.68 22.52
CA VAL A 455 7.62 17.37 22.85
C VAL A 455 8.52 17.55 21.62
N LYS A 456 8.10 17.03 20.46
CA LYS A 456 8.87 17.24 19.22
C LYS A 456 8.90 18.69 18.76
N ILE A 457 7.80 19.43 18.91
CA ILE A 457 7.77 20.87 18.61
C ILE A 457 8.82 21.62 19.45
N ILE A 458 8.88 21.35 20.76
CA ILE A 458 9.89 21.95 21.64
C ILE A 458 11.30 21.53 21.22
N GLN A 459 11.49 20.25 20.88
CA GLN A 459 12.77 19.75 20.38
C GLN A 459 13.23 20.49 19.12
N PHE A 460 12.34 20.76 18.17
CA PHE A 460 12.69 21.52 16.95
C PHE A 460 13.05 22.97 17.24
N ILE A 461 12.41 23.60 18.23
CA ILE A 461 12.68 24.98 18.62
C ILE A 461 14.03 25.10 19.36
N ALA A 462 14.43 24.06 20.08
CA ALA A 462 15.66 24.04 20.87
C ALA A 462 16.93 23.71 20.04
N GLN A 463 16.78 23.12 18.86
CA GLN A 463 17.86 22.88 17.89
C GLN A 463 18.15 24.14 17.08
#